data_AF-A0AAN0R397-F1
#
_entry.id   AF-A0AAN0R397-F1
#
_cell.length_a   1.000
_cell.length_b   1.000
_cell.length_c   1.000
_cell.angle_alpha   90.00
_cell.angle_beta   90.00
_cell.angle_gamma   90.00
#
_symmetry.space_group_name_H-M   'P 1'
#
loop_
_entity.id
_entity.type
_entity.pdbx_description
1 polymer ?
#
loop_
_entity_poly.entity_id
_entity_poly.type
_entity_poly.pdbx_seq_one_letter_code
_entity_poly.pdbx_strand_id
1 'polypeptide(L)'
;MPAIHEIATLTSKGQITLPKSVRQLLGIDTGGKIAFDVRGGEIVVSRVETTHEDPAIGAFLGLLEADIRGGRNLTTLPVDLAQTMLANANHSVNLDEDIDGEVAI
;
A
#
# COMPACT_ATOMS: atom_id res chain seq x y z
N MET A 1 -15.56 2.37 -7.15
CA MET A 1 -14.77 3.25 -6.27
C MET A 1 -15.71 4.32 -5.70
N PRO A 2 -15.71 4.59 -4.40
CA PRO A 2 -16.54 5.64 -3.83
C PRO A 2 -16.07 7.00 -4.35
N ALA A 3 -16.98 7.78 -4.92
CA ALA A 3 -16.75 9.17 -5.27
C ALA A 3 -17.22 10.04 -4.11
N ILE A 4 -16.31 10.80 -3.51
CA ILE A 4 -16.64 11.78 -2.47
C ILE A 4 -16.68 13.18 -3.09
N HIS A 5 -17.68 13.97 -2.73
CA HIS A 5 -17.80 15.37 -3.12
C HIS A 5 -17.73 16.22 -1.86
N GLU A 6 -16.73 17.06 -1.76
CA GLU A 6 -16.48 17.92 -0.61
C GLU A 6 -16.24 19.36 -1.10
N ILE A 7 -16.73 20.33 -0.32
CA ILE A 7 -16.58 21.75 -0.63
C ILE A 7 -15.56 22.34 0.34
N ALA A 8 -14.58 23.08 -0.18
CA ALA A 8 -13.59 23.79 0.62
C ALA A 8 -13.55 25.27 0.25
N THR A 9 -13.33 26.13 1.25
CA THR A 9 -13.28 27.57 1.07
C THR A 9 -11.84 28.05 0.92
N LEU A 10 -11.61 28.91 -0.09
CA LEU A 10 -10.36 29.63 -0.24
C LEU A 10 -10.28 30.74 0.82
N THR A 11 -9.24 30.72 1.63
CA THR A 11 -8.98 31.78 2.60
C THR A 11 -8.49 33.05 1.91
N SER A 12 -8.52 34.19 2.60
CA SER A 12 -7.99 35.46 2.09
C SER A 12 -6.50 35.42 1.74
N LYS A 13 -5.75 34.45 2.29
CA LYS A 13 -4.33 34.21 1.99
C LYS A 13 -4.11 33.22 0.85
N GLY A 14 -5.17 32.81 0.15
CA GLY A 14 -5.08 31.85 -0.95
C GLY A 14 -4.87 30.40 -0.50
N GLN A 15 -5.09 30.08 0.78
CA GLN A 15 -4.98 28.71 1.28
C GLN A 15 -6.33 27.97 1.17
N ILE A 16 -6.28 26.69 0.82
CA ILE A 16 -7.42 25.76 0.87
C ILE A 16 -7.05 24.63 1.83
N THR A 17 -7.98 24.26 2.71
CA THR A 17 -7.83 23.09 3.56
C THR A 17 -8.39 21.87 2.84
N LEU A 18 -7.56 20.84 2.63
CA LEU A 18 -8.03 19.53 2.17
C LEU A 18 -8.96 18.91 3.24
N PRO A 19 -10.23 18.61 2.94
CA PRO A 19 -11.16 17.96 3.88
C PRO A 19 -10.62 16.62 4.38
N LYS A 20 -10.98 16.23 5.61
CA LYS A 20 -10.45 15.01 6.26
C LYS A 20 -10.70 13.75 5.43
N SER A 21 -11.89 13.61 4.88
CA SER A 21 -12.30 12.52 4.00
C SER A 21 -11.39 12.40 2.77
N VAL A 22 -11.08 13.52 2.13
CA VAL A 22 -10.18 13.57 0.96
C VAL A 22 -8.75 13.19 1.35
N ARG A 23 -8.22 13.69 2.48
CA ARG A 23 -6.87 13.33 2.95
C ARG A 23 -6.73 11.84 3.22
N GLN A 24 -7.74 11.24 3.85
CA GLN A 24 -7.76 9.80 4.16
C GLN A 24 -7.80 8.97 2.88
N LEU A 25 -8.66 9.34 1.92
CA LEU A 25 -8.79 8.61 0.66
C LEU A 25 -7.51 8.68 -0.20
N LEU A 26 -6.82 9.84 -0.17
CA LEU A 26 -5.55 10.02 -0.87
C LEU A 26 -4.33 9.51 -0.08
N GLY A 27 -4.50 9.06 1.16
CA GLY A 27 -3.39 8.61 2.02
C GLY A 27 -2.33 9.69 2.22
N ILE A 28 -2.76 10.92 2.53
CA ILE A 28 -1.87 12.07 2.76
C ILE A 28 -1.87 12.46 4.24
N ASP A 29 -0.70 12.35 4.86
CA ASP A 29 -0.45 12.79 6.24
C ASP A 29 0.14 14.21 6.32
N THR A 30 0.27 14.73 7.54
CA THR A 30 0.91 16.02 7.82
C THR A 30 2.31 16.08 7.22
N GLY A 31 2.59 17.11 6.42
CA GLY A 31 3.87 17.27 5.72
C GLY A 31 3.94 16.54 4.37
N GLY A 32 2.93 15.74 4.01
CA GLY A 32 2.80 15.14 2.70
C GLY A 32 2.67 16.18 1.58
N LYS A 33 3.17 15.85 0.40
CA LYS A 33 3.15 16.72 -0.79
C LYS A 33 2.01 16.33 -1.72
N ILE A 34 1.37 17.33 -2.30
CA ILE A 34 0.34 17.20 -3.32
C ILE A 34 0.74 17.99 -4.56
N ALA A 35 0.36 17.50 -5.72
CA ALA A 35 0.48 18.21 -6.98
C ALA A 35 -0.88 18.78 -7.40
N PHE A 36 -0.84 19.95 -8.04
CA PHE A 36 -1.99 20.58 -8.66
C PHE A 36 -1.74 20.65 -10.16
N ASP A 37 -2.51 19.92 -10.94
CA ASP A 37 -2.52 20.01 -12.40
C ASP A 37 -3.76 20.76 -12.86
N VAL A 38 -3.60 21.76 -13.71
CA VAL A 38 -4.71 22.51 -14.31
C VAL A 38 -4.98 21.96 -15.71
N ARG A 39 -6.20 21.49 -15.96
CA ARG A 39 -6.58 20.87 -17.25
C ARG A 39 -8.01 21.26 -17.60
N GLY A 40 -8.23 21.88 -18.75
CA GLY A 40 -9.57 22.09 -19.31
C GLY A 40 -10.56 22.88 -18.43
N GLY A 41 -10.06 23.72 -17.51
CA GLY A 41 -10.90 24.46 -16.55
C GLY A 41 -11.11 23.76 -15.21
N GLU A 42 -10.54 22.57 -15.03
CA GLU A 42 -10.55 21.84 -13.77
C GLU A 42 -9.14 21.79 -13.15
N ILE A 43 -9.11 21.52 -11.86
CA ILE A 43 -7.87 21.29 -11.10
C ILE A 43 -7.89 19.84 -10.63
N VAL A 44 -6.91 19.07 -11.08
CA VAL A 44 -6.66 17.71 -10.59
C VAL A 44 -5.63 17.78 -9.47
N VAL A 45 -5.99 17.26 -8.30
CA VAL A 45 -5.10 17.16 -7.15
C VAL A 45 -4.69 15.72 -6.94
N SER A 46 -3.39 15.46 -6.92
CA SER A 46 -2.83 14.12 -6.70
C SER A 46 -1.81 14.11 -5.58
N ARG A 47 -1.67 12.96 -4.91
CA ARG A 47 -0.54 12.72 -4.01
C ARG A 47 0.75 12.70 -4.82
N VAL A 48 1.80 13.35 -4.33
CA VAL A 48 3.15 13.15 -4.84
C VAL A 48 3.75 11.99 -4.08
N GLU A 49 3.97 10.87 -4.78
CA GLU A 49 4.75 9.76 -4.25
C GLU A 49 6.16 10.28 -3.94
N THR A 50 6.50 10.35 -2.67
CA THR A 50 7.89 10.39 -2.28
C THR A 50 8.37 8.95 -2.30
N THR A 51 9.29 8.62 -3.20
CA THR A 51 9.98 7.34 -3.13
C THR A 51 10.64 7.23 -1.76
N HIS A 52 10.05 6.44 -0.88
CA HIS A 52 10.69 6.08 0.37
C HIS A 52 11.75 5.05 0.03
N GLU A 53 12.98 5.51 -0.11
CA GLU A 53 14.13 4.62 -0.18
C GLU A 53 14.49 4.23 1.25
N ASP A 54 14.24 2.97 1.61
CA ASP A 54 14.76 2.35 2.83
C ASP A 54 16.02 1.55 2.44
N PRO A 55 17.23 2.05 2.75
CA PRO A 55 18.46 1.36 2.39
C PRO A 55 18.61 -0.02 3.03
N ALA A 56 18.02 -0.24 4.21
CA ALA A 56 18.09 -1.51 4.91
C ALA A 56 17.19 -2.55 4.24
N ILE A 57 15.95 -2.17 3.91
CA ILE A 57 15.05 -3.05 3.13
C ILE A 57 15.65 -3.33 1.76
N GLY A 58 16.17 -2.30 1.07
CA GLY A 58 16.80 -2.47 -0.24
C GLY A 58 17.98 -3.45 -0.20
N ALA A 59 18.88 -3.30 0.77
CA ALA A 59 20.00 -4.22 0.96
C ALA A 59 19.54 -5.64 1.30
N PHE A 60 18.51 -5.78 2.13
CA PHE A 60 17.94 -7.08 2.50
C PHE A 60 17.29 -7.80 1.31
N LEU A 61 16.51 -7.09 0.50
CA LEU A 61 15.91 -7.66 -0.72
C LEU A 61 17.00 -8.08 -1.71
N GLY A 62 18.07 -7.31 -1.85
CA GLY A 62 19.23 -7.68 -2.67
C GLY A 62 19.92 -8.96 -2.18
N LEU A 63 20.04 -9.16 -0.87
CA LEU A 63 20.54 -10.41 -0.28
C LEU A 63 19.64 -11.60 -0.64
N LEU A 64 18.32 -11.47 -0.45
CA LEU A 64 17.35 -12.53 -0.78
C LEU A 64 17.40 -12.89 -2.28
N GLU A 65 17.48 -11.88 -3.15
CA GLU A 65 17.58 -12.09 -4.59
C GLU A 65 18.83 -12.89 -4.97
N ALA A 66 19.99 -12.54 -4.39
CA ALA A 66 21.25 -13.23 -4.64
C ALA A 66 21.21 -14.69 -4.16
N ASP A 67 20.62 -14.94 -2.99
CA ASP A 67 20.47 -16.28 -2.44
C ASP A 67 19.51 -17.14 -3.27
N ILE A 68 18.37 -16.59 -3.69
CA ILE A 68 17.41 -17.28 -4.57
C ILE A 68 18.08 -17.63 -5.91
N ARG A 69 18.74 -16.66 -6.55
CA ARG A 69 19.43 -16.86 -7.82
C ARG A 69 20.55 -17.90 -7.71
N GLY A 70 21.25 -17.92 -6.59
CA GLY A 70 22.31 -18.87 -6.30
C GLY A 70 21.84 -20.23 -5.81
N GLY A 71 20.54 -20.41 -5.53
CA GLY A 71 20.02 -21.61 -4.88
C GLY A 71 20.58 -21.83 -3.47
N ARG A 72 21.01 -20.76 -2.80
CA ARG A 72 21.62 -20.79 -1.47
C ARG A 72 20.57 -20.44 -0.42
N ASN A 73 20.67 -21.04 0.77
CA ASN A 73 19.74 -20.79 1.88
C ASN A 73 18.26 -21.04 1.55
N LEU A 74 17.97 -21.71 0.43
CA LEU A 74 16.66 -22.22 0.09
C LEU A 74 16.51 -23.63 0.65
N THR A 75 15.44 -23.86 1.40
CA THR A 75 15.05 -25.19 1.84
C THR A 75 13.77 -25.60 1.10
N THR A 76 13.54 -26.91 1.01
CA THR A 76 12.25 -27.41 0.55
C THR A 76 11.18 -27.05 1.57
N LEU A 77 9.93 -26.88 1.10
CA LEU A 77 8.81 -26.72 2.02
C LEU A 77 8.77 -27.90 3.01
N PRO A 78 8.55 -27.65 4.31
CA PRO A 78 8.25 -28.72 5.25
C PRO A 78 7.08 -29.57 4.74
N VAL A 79 7.16 -30.88 4.92
CA VAL A 79 6.17 -31.82 4.36
C VAL A 79 4.75 -31.48 4.84
N ASP A 80 4.59 -31.17 6.13
CA ASP A 80 3.30 -30.84 6.72
C ASP A 80 2.70 -29.56 6.12
N LEU A 81 3.56 -28.56 5.83
CA LEU A 81 3.13 -27.33 5.18
C LEU A 81 2.71 -27.60 3.73
N ALA A 82 3.52 -28.37 2.98
CA ALA A 82 3.20 -28.73 1.60
C ALA A 82 1.89 -29.51 1.50
N GLN A 83 1.64 -30.44 2.42
CA GLN A 83 0.38 -31.20 2.50
C GLN A 83 -0.80 -30.30 2.83
N THR A 84 -0.65 -29.37 3.78
CA THR A 84 -1.69 -28.42 4.15
C THR A 84 -2.04 -27.50 2.98
N MET A 85 -1.03 -26.97 2.27
CA MET A 85 -1.24 -26.16 1.06
C MET A 85 -1.98 -26.95 -0.02
N LEU A 86 -1.60 -28.21 -0.27
CA LEU A 86 -2.25 -29.06 -1.27
C LEU A 86 -3.71 -29.36 -0.91
N ALA A 87 -4.01 -29.65 0.36
CA ALA A 87 -5.36 -29.88 0.83
C ALA A 87 -6.28 -28.65 0.66
N ASN A 88 -5.71 -27.44 0.71
CA ASN A 88 -6.43 -26.18 0.59
C ASN A 88 -6.34 -25.55 -0.81
N ALA A 89 -5.61 -26.14 -1.77
CA ALA A 89 -5.32 -25.53 -3.07
C ALA A 89 -6.57 -25.22 -3.91
N ASN A 90 -7.67 -25.95 -3.70
CA ASN A 90 -8.95 -25.76 -4.38
C ASN A 90 -10.03 -25.19 -3.46
N HIS A 91 -9.64 -24.66 -2.29
CA HIS A 91 -10.58 -24.03 -1.38
C HIS A 91 -10.93 -22.62 -1.89
N SER A 92 -12.22 -22.33 -2.04
CA SER A 92 -12.68 -20.99 -2.41
C SER A 92 -12.57 -20.07 -1.20
N VAL A 93 -11.62 -19.15 -1.21
CA VAL A 93 -11.40 -18.18 -0.12
C VAL A 93 -12.01 -16.83 -0.51
N ASN A 94 -12.73 -16.21 0.42
CA ASN A 94 -13.10 -14.79 0.30
C ASN A 94 -11.96 -13.93 0.85
N LEU A 95 -11.29 -13.18 -0.02
CA LEU A 95 -10.15 -12.33 0.38
C LEU A 95 -10.58 -11.08 1.17
N ASP A 96 -11.88 -10.77 1.19
CA ASP A 96 -12.46 -9.65 1.93
C ASP A 96 -13.02 -10.07 3.30
N GLU A 97 -12.89 -11.34 3.69
CA GLU A 97 -13.32 -11.84 5.01
C GLU A 97 -12.30 -11.46 6.09
N ASP A 98 -12.80 -11.10 7.28
CA ASP A 98 -11.94 -10.81 8.44
C ASP A 98 -11.20 -12.09 8.88
N ILE A 99 -9.90 -11.96 9.19
CA ILE A 99 -9.10 -13.10 9.67
C ILE A 99 -9.31 -13.26 11.18
N ASP A 100 -10.10 -14.26 11.56
CA ASP A 100 -10.36 -14.63 12.95
C ASP A 100 -9.53 -15.84 13.41
N GLY A 101 -8.93 -15.77 14.60
CA GLY A 101 -8.22 -16.90 15.23
C GLY A 101 -7.05 -16.48 16.13
N GLU A 102 -6.59 -17.39 16.99
CA GLU A 102 -5.38 -17.17 17.80
C GLU A 102 -4.13 -17.25 16.91
N VAL A 103 -3.30 -16.20 16.95
CA VAL A 103 -1.98 -16.21 16.30
C VAL A 103 -0.98 -16.88 17.25
N ALA A 104 -0.47 -18.05 16.88
CA ALA A 104 0.67 -18.64 17.58
C ALA A 104 1.94 -17.86 17.22
N ILE A 105 2.63 -17.33 18.24
CA ILE A 105 3.95 -16.68 18.15
C ILE A 105 5.07 -17.68 18.42
#